data_AF-A0A7W1VX90-F1
#
_entry.id   AF-A0A7W1VX90-F1
#
_cell.length_a   1.000
_cell.length_b   1.000
_cell.length_c   1.000
_cell.angle_alpha   90.00
_cell.angle_beta   90.00
_cell.angle_gamma   90.00
#
_symmetry.space_group_name_H-M   'P 1'
#
loop_
_entity.id
_entity.type
_entity.pdbx_description
1 polymer ?
#
loop_
_entity_poly.entity_id
_entity_poly.type
_entity_poly.pdbx_seq_one_letter_code
_entity_poly.pdbx_strand_id
1 'polypeptide(L)'
;MIRKQQIEKEIEAAIASLDHLAPASPAPFFYTRLSARMMKEEKNVWGRVSRTITRPVIAGLSVALIIAVNIFAVLHHTPKTSAGVPDQAEIAVADEYNRSTSLYNIDNVQP
;
A
#
# COMPACT_ATOMS: atom_id res chain seq x y z
N MET A 1 -50.64 -23.48 -62.26
CA MET A 1 -50.88 -22.13 -61.69
C MET A 1 -51.29 -22.17 -60.21
N ILE A 2 -52.22 -23.04 -59.82
CA ILE A 2 -52.79 -23.12 -58.45
C ILE A 2 -51.73 -23.21 -57.32
N ARG A 3 -50.66 -23.98 -57.49
CA ARG A 3 -49.60 -24.12 -56.47
C ARG A 3 -48.80 -22.85 -56.19
N LYS A 4 -48.56 -21.98 -57.19
CA LYS A 4 -47.81 -20.73 -56.98
C LYS A 4 -48.60 -19.75 -56.11
N GLN A 5 -49.91 -19.68 -56.34
CA GLN A 5 -50.80 -18.80 -55.57
C GLN A 5 -50.95 -19.25 -54.11
N GLN A 6 -50.91 -20.56 -53.84
CA GLN A 6 -50.90 -21.07 -52.47
C GLN A 6 -49.62 -20.69 -51.73
N ILE A 7 -48.46 -20.81 -52.39
CA ILE A 7 -47.17 -20.44 -51.83
C ILE A 7 -47.11 -18.93 -51.54
N GLU A 8 -47.55 -18.07 -52.46
CA GLU A 8 -47.62 -16.62 -52.22
C GLU A 8 -48.52 -16.28 -51.02
N LYS A 9 -49.65 -16.97 -50.89
CA LYS A 9 -50.59 -16.74 -49.77
C LYS A 9 -50.02 -17.18 -48.42
N GLU A 10 -49.26 -18.27 -48.39
CA GLU A 10 -48.56 -18.74 -47.19
C GLU A 10 -47.40 -17.80 -46.81
N ILE A 11 -46.68 -17.26 -47.79
CA ILE A 11 -45.63 -16.27 -47.56
C ILE A 11 -46.23 -14.98 -46.98
N GLU A 12 -47.31 -14.47 -47.57
CA GLU A 12 -48.00 -13.27 -47.10
C GLU A 12 -48.53 -13.46 -45.67
N ALA A 13 -49.10 -14.65 -45.38
CA ALA A 13 -49.57 -15.00 -44.05
C ALA A 13 -48.42 -15.09 -43.02
N ALA A 14 -47.26 -15.62 -43.43
CA ALA A 14 -46.08 -15.69 -42.56
C ALA A 14 -45.53 -14.29 -42.25
N ILE A 15 -45.46 -13.40 -43.24
CA ILE A 15 -45.00 -12.01 -43.04
C ILE A 15 -46.00 -11.25 -42.16
N ALA A 16 -47.29 -11.38 -42.43
CA ALA A 16 -48.35 -10.77 -41.62
C ALA A 16 -48.34 -11.26 -40.16
N SER A 17 -47.89 -12.48 -39.89
CA SER A 17 -47.76 -13.00 -38.52
C SER A 17 -46.66 -12.33 -37.69
N LEU A 18 -45.69 -11.67 -38.34
CA LEU A 18 -44.57 -10.98 -37.69
C LEU A 18 -44.87 -9.50 -37.41
N ASP A 19 -45.91 -8.93 -38.04
CA ASP A 19 -46.27 -7.50 -37.98
C ASP A 19 -46.77 -7.04 -36.59
N HIS A 20 -47.03 -7.98 -35.68
CA HIS A 20 -47.50 -7.70 -34.31
C HIS A 20 -46.43 -7.96 -33.24
N LEU A 21 -45.19 -8.23 -33.63
CA LEU A 21 -44.09 -8.43 -32.70
C LEU A 21 -43.57 -7.09 -32.18
N ALA A 22 -44.00 -6.71 -30.97
CA ALA A 22 -43.41 -5.60 -30.25
C ALA A 22 -41.96 -5.95 -29.84
N PRO A 23 -41.04 -4.98 -29.85
CA PRO A 23 -39.72 -5.16 -29.26
C PRO A 23 -39.86 -5.66 -27.83
N ALA A 24 -39.19 -6.77 -27.49
CA ALA A 24 -39.23 -7.30 -26.14
C ALA A 24 -38.69 -6.24 -25.16
N SER A 25 -39.52 -5.83 -24.19
CA SER A 25 -39.07 -4.93 -23.14
C SER A 25 -37.99 -5.62 -22.30
N PRO A 26 -36.96 -4.90 -21.86
CA PRO A 26 -35.94 -5.48 -20.99
C PRO A 26 -36.58 -6.07 -19.73
N ALA A 27 -36.04 -7.21 -19.28
CA ALA A 27 -36.49 -7.86 -18.06
C ALA A 27 -36.44 -6.86 -16.87
N PRO A 28 -37.39 -6.95 -15.92
CA PRO A 28 -37.38 -6.10 -14.74
C PRO A 28 -36.03 -6.18 -14.02
N PHE A 29 -35.53 -5.04 -13.54
CA PHE A 29 -34.21 -4.88 -12.89
C PHE A 29 -32.96 -5.11 -13.77
N PHE A 30 -33.10 -5.16 -15.10
CA PHE A 30 -31.94 -5.22 -16.01
C PHE A 30 -30.94 -4.07 -15.76
N TYR A 31 -31.45 -2.84 -15.62
CA TYR A 31 -30.64 -1.65 -15.35
C TYR A 31 -29.83 -1.77 -14.05
N THR A 32 -30.45 -2.26 -12.98
CA THR A 32 -29.80 -2.46 -11.68
C THR A 32 -28.69 -3.50 -11.78
N ARG A 33 -28.91 -4.58 -12.53
CA ARG A 33 -27.89 -5.62 -12.71
C ARG A 33 -26.71 -5.14 -13.56
N LEU A 34 -27.00 -4.37 -14.61
CA LEU A 34 -25.99 -3.78 -15.48
C LEU A 34 -25.12 -2.78 -14.72
N SER A 35 -25.75 -1.84 -14.03
CA SER A 35 -25.05 -0.84 -13.20
C SER A 35 -24.21 -1.49 -12.10
N ALA A 36 -24.72 -2.52 -11.42
CA ALA A 36 -23.96 -3.26 -10.41
C ALA A 36 -22.71 -3.94 -10.99
N ARG A 37 -22.76 -4.45 -12.23
CA ARG A 37 -21.58 -5.03 -12.91
C ARG A 37 -20.56 -3.95 -13.26
N MET A 38 -21.00 -2.83 -13.83
CA MET A 38 -20.12 -1.71 -14.18
C MET A 38 -19.41 -1.12 -12.95
N MET A 39 -20.14 -0.85 -11.87
CA MET A 39 -19.58 -0.28 -10.64
C MET A 39 -18.60 -1.23 -9.92
N LYS A 40 -18.81 -2.55 -10.04
CA LYS A 40 -17.92 -3.55 -9.45
C LYS A 40 -16.56 -3.60 -10.16
N GLU A 41 -16.54 -3.39 -11.46
CA GLU A 41 -15.31 -3.33 -12.24
C GLU A 41 -14.50 -2.08 -11.91
N GLU A 42 -15.13 -0.89 -11.86
CA GLU A 42 -14.46 0.36 -11.48
C GLU A 42 -13.85 0.31 -10.07
N LYS A 43 -14.59 -0.24 -9.09
CA LYS A 43 -14.09 -0.39 -7.72
C LYS A 43 -12.92 -1.37 -7.60
N ASN A 44 -12.83 -2.39 -8.46
CA ASN A 44 -11.77 -3.39 -8.36
C ASN A 44 -10.42 -2.84 -8.84
N VAL A 45 -10.42 -1.96 -9.85
CA VAL A 45 -9.19 -1.31 -10.34
C VAL A 45 -8.70 -0.25 -9.36
N TRP A 46 -9.58 0.65 -8.91
CA TRP A 46 -9.24 1.65 -7.89
C TRP A 46 -8.88 1.01 -6.54
N GLY A 47 -9.58 -0.06 -6.14
CA GLY A 47 -9.29 -0.82 -4.93
C GLY A 47 -7.94 -1.54 -4.97
N ARG A 48 -7.51 -2.02 -6.14
CA ARG A 48 -6.21 -2.67 -6.31
C ARG A 48 -5.06 -1.65 -6.28
N VAL A 49 -5.20 -0.55 -7.00
CA VAL A 49 -4.21 0.54 -7.06
C VAL A 49 -4.06 1.23 -5.70
N SER A 50 -5.16 1.53 -5.02
CA SER A 50 -5.12 2.09 -3.67
C SER A 50 -4.46 1.12 -2.69
N ARG A 51 -4.75 -0.18 -2.73
CA ARG A 51 -4.14 -1.16 -1.82
C ARG A 51 -2.62 -1.35 -2.03
N THR A 52 -2.14 -1.28 -3.28
CA THR A 52 -0.71 -1.45 -3.57
C THR A 52 0.12 -0.19 -3.34
N ILE A 53 -0.46 1.00 -3.48
CA ILE A 53 0.24 2.29 -3.21
C ILE A 53 0.17 2.67 -1.73
N THR A 54 -0.94 2.40 -1.05
CA THR A 54 -1.12 2.81 0.36
C THR A 54 -0.16 2.07 1.29
N ARG A 55 0.17 0.80 1.01
CA ARG A 55 1.12 0.01 1.83
C ARG A 55 2.55 0.56 1.86
N PRO A 56 3.22 0.81 0.72
CA PRO A 56 4.58 1.35 0.72
C PRO A 56 4.63 2.82 1.18
N VAL A 57 3.60 3.63 0.89
CA VAL A 57 3.57 5.04 1.30
C VAL A 57 3.45 5.18 2.82
N ILE A 58 2.56 4.42 3.46
CA ILE A 58 2.42 4.44 4.92
C ILE A 58 3.69 3.94 5.60
N ALA A 59 4.33 2.90 5.06
CA ALA A 59 5.60 2.39 5.58
C ALA A 59 6.75 3.41 5.42
N GLY A 60 6.84 4.08 4.27
CA GLY A 60 7.82 5.14 4.05
C GLY A 60 7.58 6.34 4.97
N LEU A 61 6.32 6.75 5.14
CA LEU A 61 5.94 7.89 5.99
C LEU A 61 6.19 7.59 7.47
N SER A 62 5.95 6.36 7.94
CA SER A 62 6.24 5.97 9.32
C SER A 62 7.74 5.97 9.62
N VAL A 63 8.56 5.44 8.71
CA VAL A 63 10.03 5.48 8.84
C VAL A 63 10.54 6.92 8.80
N ALA A 64 10.05 7.74 7.86
CA ALA A 64 10.42 9.14 7.76
C ALA A 64 10.03 9.93 9.02
N LEU A 65 8.86 9.65 9.60
CA LEU A 65 8.42 10.26 10.86
C LEU A 65 9.36 9.90 12.01
N ILE A 66 9.74 8.63 12.15
CA ILE A 66 10.67 8.18 13.19
C ILE A 66 12.02 8.90 13.04
N ILE A 67 12.54 9.02 11.82
CA ILE A 67 13.79 9.74 11.54
C ILE A 67 13.65 11.23 11.89
N ALA A 68 12.55 11.88 11.47
CA ALA A 68 12.30 13.29 11.74
C ALA A 68 12.21 13.58 13.25
N VAL A 69 11.54 12.72 14.02
CA VAL A 69 11.45 12.84 15.48
C VAL A 69 12.84 12.72 16.12
N ASN A 70 13.67 11.78 15.67
CA ASN A 70 15.03 11.63 16.19
C ASN A 70 15.91 12.84 15.87
N ILE A 71 15.87 13.34 14.63
CA ILE A 71 16.60 14.56 14.24
C ILE A 71 16.12 15.75 15.07
N PHE A 72 14.81 15.90 15.22
CA PHE A 72 14.22 16.98 16.01
C PHE A 72 14.67 16.92 17.47
N ALA A 73 14.68 15.73 18.07
CA ALA A 73 15.15 15.51 19.44
C ALA A 73 16.62 15.89 19.61
N VAL A 74 17.49 15.53 18.66
CA VAL A 74 18.91 15.88 18.69
C VAL A 74 19.12 17.40 18.57
N LEU A 75 18.42 18.06 17.65
CA LEU A 75 18.54 19.50 17.44
C LEU A 75 18.01 20.33 18.62
N HIS A 76 17.01 19.83 19.34
CA HIS A 76 16.43 20.49 20.52
C HIS A 76 17.03 20.00 21.83
N HIS A 77 17.99 19.07 21.79
CA HIS A 77 18.76 18.71 22.96
C HIS A 77 19.76 19.83 23.24
N THR A 78 19.31 20.89 23.91
CA THR A 78 20.22 21.76 24.65
C THR A 78 20.92 20.89 25.68
N PRO A 79 22.26 20.82 25.70
CA PRO A 79 22.97 20.08 26.73
C PRO A 79 22.63 20.74 28.06
N LYS A 80 21.68 20.15 28.79
CA LYS A 80 21.66 20.35 30.23
C LYS A 80 22.96 19.71 30.68
N THR A 81 23.90 20.53 31.14
CA THR A 81 25.00 20.07 31.99
C THR A 81 24.35 19.45 33.23
N SER A 82 23.86 18.22 33.09
CA SER A 82 23.47 17.38 34.20
C SER A 82 24.78 16.94 34.82
N ALA A 83 25.11 17.59 35.93
CA ALA A 83 26.03 17.03 36.88
C ALA A 83 25.52 15.62 37.27
N GLY A 84 26.28 14.58 36.90
CA GLY A 84 26.10 13.20 37.35
C GLY A 84 25.32 12.30 36.37
N VAL A 85 26.03 11.54 35.53
CA VAL A 85 26.45 10.14 35.75
C VAL A 85 27.65 9.90 34.81
N PRO A 86 28.83 9.48 35.31
CA PRO A 86 30.04 9.52 34.50
C PRO A 86 30.37 8.15 33.91
N ASP A 87 29.60 7.72 32.90
CA ASP A 87 29.92 6.50 32.14
C ASP A 87 31.24 6.67 31.35
N GLN A 88 31.61 7.92 31.04
CA GLN A 88 32.91 8.27 30.44
C GLN A 88 34.06 8.41 31.46
N ALA A 89 33.79 8.64 32.75
CA ALA A 89 34.89 8.70 33.73
C ALA A 89 35.35 7.30 34.13
N GLU A 90 34.46 6.29 34.13
CA GLU A 90 34.87 4.91 34.39
C GLU A 90 35.83 4.39 33.30
N ILE A 91 35.56 4.73 32.04
CA ILE A 91 36.45 4.40 30.90
C ILE A 91 37.78 5.16 31.00
N ALA A 92 37.76 6.44 31.37
CA ALA A 92 38.98 7.24 31.54
C ALA A 92 39.86 6.76 32.71
N VAL A 93 39.24 6.37 33.83
CA VAL A 93 39.95 5.85 35.00
C VAL A 93 40.54 4.45 34.70
N ALA A 94 39.80 3.57 34.02
CA ALA A 94 40.32 2.26 33.63
C ALA A 94 41.53 2.37 32.67
N ASP A 95 41.51 3.32 31.74
CA ASP A 95 42.62 3.58 30.82
C ASP A 95 43.86 4.14 31.57
N GLU A 96 43.65 4.98 32.57
CA GLU A 96 44.73 5.53 33.40
C GLU A 96 45.39 4.47 34.32
N TYR A 97 44.62 3.51 34.84
CA TYR A 97 45.15 2.35 35.58
C TYR A 97 45.95 1.39 34.69
N ASN A 98 45.53 1.21 33.44
CA ASN A 98 46.25 0.36 32.49
C ASN A 98 47.59 1.01 32.08
N ARG A 99 47.57 2.33 31.87
CA ARG A 99 48.76 3.11 31.52
C ARG A 99 49.78 3.21 32.65
N SER A 100 49.35 3.31 33.91
CA SER A 100 50.25 3.35 35.06
C SER A 100 50.91 2.00 35.35
N THR A 101 50.22 0.88 35.11
CA THR A 101 50.80 -0.48 35.25
C THR A 101 51.96 -0.73 34.28
N SER A 102 51.92 -0.13 33.08
CA SER A 102 53.02 -0.19 32.10
C SER A 102 54.31 0.47 32.59
N LEU A 103 54.25 1.45 33.49
CA LEU A 103 55.43 2.18 33.99
C LEU A 103 56.18 1.37 35.07
N TYR A 104 55.47 0.56 35.85
CA TYR A 104 56.07 -0.30 36.89
C TYR A 104 56.69 -1.60 36.34
N ASN A 105 56.47 -1.92 35.06
CA ASN A 105 57.03 -3.11 34.40
C ASN A 105 58.42 -2.86 33.77
N ILE A 106 58.91 -1.61 33.77
CA ILE A 106 60.22 -1.25 33.22
C ILE A 106 61.36 -1.43 34.26
N ASP A 107 61.04 -1.39 35.56
CA ASP A 107 62.05 -1.48 36.63
C ASP A 107 62.37 -2.92 37.05
N ASN A 108 61.73 -3.94 36.46
CA ASN A 108 61.94 -5.35 36.83
C ASN A 108 62.60 -6.20 35.72
N VAL A 109 63.26 -5.56 34.76
CA VAL A 109 64.25 -6.24 33.91
C VAL A 109 65.54 -6.32 34.72
N GLN A 110 65.65 -7.34 35.57
CA GLN A 110 66.89 -7.69 36.26
C GLN A 110 68.00 -7.95 35.20
N PRO A 111 69.27 -7.59 35.49
CA PRO A 111 70.39 -7.75 34.55
C PRO A 111 70.67 -9.22 34.20
#